data_AF-A0AAQ0QA90-F1
#
_entry.id   AF-A0AAQ0QA90-F1
#
_cell.length_a   1.000
_cell.length_b   1.000
_cell.length_c   1.000
_cell.angle_alpha   90.00
_cell.angle_beta   90.00
_cell.angle_gamma   90.00
#
_symmetry.space_group_name_H-M   'P 1'
#
loop_
_entity.id
_entity.type
_entity.pdbx_description
1 polymer ?
#
loop_
_entity_poly.entity_id
_entity_poly.type
_entity_poly.pdbx_seq_one_letter_code
_entity_poly.pdbx_strand_id
1 'polypeptide(L)'
;MSYLPFTKNGHNMFEVSSLIQKAIRRKDMEYACYAAREMMFKYRSYLWKRMIVVTAEDCFDLVTRPIFILRQRDEECGNINETKHISQAVNLLVNTRKNRDADFFACNLLNSKNKWDVCPDGDGYLVTRHGHDLKTMAALLKKTILNAEDELCGYIGNEIRNWYLGLFWSIVRDAVRELGYPSIMREIDVLWTIDMSKPVKDTTFIYAAKALTILMRVAKEGNADFYQMFDVHQYVDVSVFDNFRNIPEYTFDCHTIKGKQRGLTDADFIVSEQAALNPLQRGWYDERDWGRDQECVKNGYGNDFSTPKIPKDVLDSVNRGVFPTSLFDL
;
A
#
# COMPACT_ATOMS: atom_id res chain seq x y z
N MET A 1 6.39 31.24 -11.33
CA MET A 1 7.24 30.70 -10.25
C MET A 1 6.42 29.70 -9.46
N SER A 2 6.69 28.40 -9.57
CA SER A 2 6.02 27.43 -8.70
C SER A 2 6.54 27.64 -7.28
N TYR A 3 5.67 28.04 -6.34
CA TYR A 3 6.02 28.10 -4.93
C TYR A 3 6.45 26.70 -4.47
N LEU A 4 7.74 26.48 -4.24
CA LEU A 4 8.22 25.24 -3.65
C LEU A 4 7.68 25.16 -2.21
N PRO A 5 7.02 24.06 -1.82
CA PRO A 5 6.51 23.93 -0.47
C PRO A 5 7.68 23.75 0.51
N PHE A 6 7.86 24.71 1.42
CA PHE A 6 8.90 24.68 2.46
C PHE A 6 8.35 24.31 3.84
N THR A 7 9.09 23.49 4.59
CA THR A 7 8.84 23.10 5.98
C THR A 7 9.31 24.17 6.98
N LYS A 8 9.13 23.92 8.28
CA LYS A 8 9.44 24.87 9.36
C LYS A 8 10.88 25.40 9.27
N ASN A 9 11.86 24.52 9.09
CA ASN A 9 13.27 24.91 9.03
C ASN A 9 13.77 25.19 7.60
N GLY A 10 12.85 25.40 6.64
CA GLY A 10 13.19 25.83 5.28
C GLY A 10 13.55 24.71 4.29
N HIS A 11 13.32 23.44 4.64
CA HIS A 11 13.55 22.32 3.73
C HIS A 11 12.43 22.19 2.70
N ASN A 12 12.75 21.59 1.54
CA ASN A 12 11.73 21.19 0.58
C ASN A 12 10.86 20.09 1.19
N MET A 13 9.53 20.29 1.22
CA MET A 13 8.58 19.36 1.83
C MET A 13 8.63 17.96 1.21
N PHE A 14 8.86 17.84 -0.11
CA PHE A 14 8.95 16.53 -0.76
C PHE A 14 10.23 15.77 -0.38
N GLU A 15 11.32 16.49 -0.10
CA GLU A 15 12.55 15.88 0.43
C GLU A 15 12.35 15.40 1.86
N VAL A 16 11.72 16.21 2.72
CA VAL A 16 11.38 15.79 4.10
C VAL A 16 10.38 14.62 4.09
N SER A 17 9.45 14.61 3.14
CA SER A 17 8.55 13.47 2.93
C SER A 17 9.27 12.20 2.49
N SER A 18 10.33 12.31 1.69
CA SER A 18 11.19 11.17 1.34
C SER A 18 11.98 10.70 2.56
N LEU A 19 12.50 11.66 3.34
CA LEU A 19 13.29 11.43 4.54
C LEU A 19 12.52 10.62 5.58
N ILE A 20 11.28 10.99 5.93
CA ILE A 20 10.55 10.27 6.97
C ILE A 20 10.35 8.79 6.63
N GLN A 21 10.00 8.48 5.38
CA GLN A 21 9.80 7.11 4.92
C GLN A 21 11.12 6.32 4.99
N LYS A 22 12.20 6.88 4.44
CA LYS A 22 13.51 6.23 4.42
C LYS A 22 14.12 6.06 5.82
N ALA A 23 13.92 7.03 6.71
CA ALA A 23 14.35 6.98 8.09
C ALA A 23 13.61 5.88 8.85
N ILE A 24 12.28 5.80 8.71
CA ILE A 24 11.48 4.69 9.26
C ILE A 24 12.01 3.34 8.76
N ARG A 25 12.20 3.19 7.44
CA ARG A 25 12.72 1.98 6.79
C ARG A 25 14.06 1.53 7.38
N ARG A 26 14.93 2.47 7.75
CA ARG A 26 16.28 2.26 8.28
C ARG A 26 16.37 2.10 9.80
N LYS A 27 15.25 2.19 10.51
CA LYS A 27 15.21 2.33 11.98
C LYS A 27 15.94 3.58 12.49
N ASP A 28 15.99 4.64 11.69
CA ASP A 28 16.61 5.90 12.09
C ASP A 28 15.60 6.76 12.88
N MET A 29 15.60 6.58 14.20
CA MET A 29 14.66 7.28 15.08
C MET A 29 14.86 8.79 15.03
N GLU A 30 16.11 9.27 15.02
CA GLU A 30 16.39 10.70 15.08
C GLU A 30 15.85 11.43 13.85
N TYR A 31 16.16 10.91 12.65
CA TYR A 31 15.70 11.54 11.42
C TYR A 31 14.21 11.30 11.15
N ALA A 32 13.63 10.19 11.63
CA ALA A 32 12.18 9.98 11.55
C ALA A 32 11.43 10.99 12.42
N CYS A 33 11.86 11.21 13.66
CA CYS A 33 11.28 12.22 14.55
C CYS A 33 11.51 13.64 14.01
N TYR A 34 12.71 13.95 13.52
CA TYR A 34 13.01 15.23 12.89
C TYR A 34 12.09 15.53 11.70
N ALA A 35 11.96 14.58 10.76
CA ALA A 35 11.11 14.77 9.59
C ALA A 35 9.63 14.90 9.96
N ALA A 36 9.15 14.13 10.94
CA ALA A 36 7.80 14.29 11.47
C ALA A 36 7.60 15.69 12.08
N ARG A 37 8.58 16.17 12.86
CA ARG A 37 8.54 17.50 13.48
C ARG A 37 8.54 18.63 12.45
N GLU A 38 9.30 18.49 11.37
CA GLU A 38 9.31 19.44 10.24
C GLU A 38 7.94 19.56 9.56
N MET A 39 7.20 18.45 9.46
CA MET A 39 5.95 18.39 8.71
C MET A 39 4.69 18.60 9.57
N MET A 40 4.71 18.31 10.87
CA MET A 40 3.52 18.23 11.72
C MET A 40 2.71 19.53 11.87
N PHE A 41 3.33 20.67 11.57
CA PHE A 41 2.66 21.97 11.63
C PHE A 41 1.88 22.23 10.34
N LYS A 42 2.58 22.50 9.24
CA LYS A 42 1.95 22.93 7.98
C LYS A 42 1.46 21.77 7.13
N TYR A 43 2.05 20.58 7.26
CA TYR A 43 1.85 19.43 6.38
C TYR A 43 1.35 18.19 7.13
N ARG A 44 0.68 18.38 8.27
CA ARG A 44 0.23 17.31 9.18
C ARG A 44 -0.59 16.21 8.49
N SER A 45 -1.57 16.59 7.67
CA SER A 45 -2.39 15.64 6.91
C SER A 45 -1.56 14.83 5.91
N TYR A 46 -0.58 15.47 5.26
CA TYR A 46 0.31 14.81 4.31
C TYR A 46 1.32 13.90 5.03
N LEU A 47 1.82 14.29 6.20
CA LEU A 47 2.62 13.46 7.10
C LEU A 47 1.88 12.17 7.47
N TRP A 48 0.63 12.27 7.93
CA TRP A 48 -0.20 11.09 8.21
C TRP A 48 -0.44 10.22 6.98
N LYS A 49 -0.73 10.83 5.83
CA LYS A 49 -0.87 10.10 4.56
C LYS A 49 0.39 9.30 4.24
N ARG A 50 1.57 9.89 4.42
CA ARG A 50 2.86 9.22 4.18
C ARG A 50 3.11 8.09 5.18
N MET A 51 2.91 8.33 6.48
CA MET A 51 3.06 7.28 7.48
C MET A 51 2.12 6.10 7.25
N ILE A 52 0.89 6.34 6.78
CA ILE A 52 -0.05 5.26 6.40
C ILE A 52 0.46 4.47 5.19
N VAL A 53 0.97 5.13 4.14
CA VAL A 53 1.56 4.40 2.99
C VAL A 53 2.70 3.50 3.44
N VAL A 54 3.57 4.00 4.32
CA VAL A 54 4.70 3.23 4.89
C VAL A 54 4.26 1.97 5.64
N THR A 55 3.08 1.97 6.28
CA THR A 55 2.54 0.75 6.91
C THR A 55 2.31 -0.39 5.92
N ALA A 56 1.93 -0.06 4.69
CA ALA A 56 1.64 -1.04 3.65
C ALA A 56 2.89 -1.37 2.82
N GLU A 57 3.71 -0.37 2.52
CA GLU A 57 4.87 -0.50 1.63
C GLU A 57 6.10 -1.13 2.29
N ASP A 58 6.37 -0.75 3.55
CA ASP A 58 7.66 -1.00 4.19
C ASP A 58 7.59 -1.86 5.45
N CYS A 59 6.41 -2.06 6.02
CA CYS A 59 6.25 -2.76 7.29
C CYS A 59 5.79 -4.20 7.05
N PHE A 60 6.41 -5.15 7.77
CA PHE A 60 5.98 -6.53 7.81
C PHE A 60 4.74 -6.70 8.68
N ASP A 61 4.81 -6.19 9.91
CA ASP A 61 3.79 -6.39 10.94
C ASP A 61 2.46 -5.66 10.65
N LEU A 62 1.41 -6.04 11.39
CA LEU A 62 0.03 -5.55 11.23
C LEU A 62 -0.13 -4.17 11.88
N VAL A 63 0.48 -3.16 11.27
CA VAL A 63 0.60 -1.81 11.83
C VAL A 63 -0.27 -0.76 11.14
N THR A 64 -0.96 -1.09 10.05
CA THR A 64 -1.85 -0.13 9.39
C THR A 64 -2.98 0.30 10.32
N ARG A 65 -3.64 -0.65 11.00
CA ARG A 65 -4.71 -0.35 11.95
C ARG A 65 -4.29 0.55 13.12
N PRO A 66 -3.26 0.23 13.92
CA PRO A 66 -2.86 1.11 15.03
C PRO A 66 -2.47 2.51 14.56
N ILE A 67 -1.78 2.65 13.41
CA ILE A 67 -1.44 3.96 12.84
C ILE A 67 -2.69 4.72 12.38
N PHE A 68 -3.66 4.04 11.79
CA PHE A 68 -4.94 4.63 11.40
C PHE A 68 -5.71 5.16 12.63
N ILE A 69 -5.75 4.41 13.73
CA ILE A 69 -6.40 4.84 14.98
C ILE A 69 -5.67 6.04 15.60
N LEU A 70 -4.34 6.04 15.60
CA LEU A 70 -3.56 7.17 16.09
C LEU A 70 -3.82 8.43 15.27
N ARG A 71 -3.94 8.30 13.94
CA ARG A 71 -4.35 9.41 13.07
C ARG A 71 -5.73 9.94 13.43
N GLN A 72 -6.72 9.08 13.63
CA GLN A 72 -8.08 9.51 13.98
C GLN A 72 -8.09 10.30 15.30
N ARG A 73 -7.39 9.79 16.32
CA ARG A 73 -7.25 10.48 17.62
C ARG A 73 -6.54 11.83 17.50
N ASP A 74 -5.57 11.92 16.60
CA ASP A 74 -4.88 13.16 16.31
C ASP A 74 -5.78 14.20 15.62
N GLU A 75 -6.58 13.76 14.65
CA GLU A 75 -7.58 14.58 13.96
C GLU A 75 -8.68 15.05 14.93
N GLU A 76 -9.16 14.16 15.81
CA GLU A 76 -10.15 14.47 16.86
C GLU A 76 -9.61 15.46 17.91
N CYS A 77 -8.32 15.39 18.24
CA CYS A 77 -7.70 16.31 19.18
C CYS A 77 -7.69 17.76 18.64
N GLY A 78 -7.52 17.94 17.32
CA GLY A 78 -7.57 19.25 16.66
C GLY A 78 -6.46 20.24 17.03
N ASN A 79 -5.55 19.88 17.95
CA ASN A 79 -4.45 20.73 18.38
C ASN A 79 -3.20 20.51 17.51
N ILE A 80 -2.88 21.48 16.65
CA ILE A 80 -1.69 21.44 15.78
C ILE A 80 -0.35 21.29 16.53
N ASN A 81 -0.29 21.71 17.79
CA ASN A 81 0.90 21.62 18.63
C ASN A 81 1.00 20.29 19.38
N GLU A 82 -0.06 19.47 19.40
CA GLU A 82 -0.03 18.14 20.01
C GLU A 82 0.99 17.24 19.29
N THR A 83 1.79 16.53 20.06
CA THR A 83 2.87 15.66 19.57
C THR A 83 2.62 14.19 19.86
N LYS A 84 1.76 13.86 20.83
CA LYS A 84 1.58 12.51 21.36
C LYS A 84 1.32 11.46 20.29
N HIS A 85 0.27 11.63 19.49
CA HIS A 85 -0.15 10.60 18.53
C HIS A 85 0.86 10.44 17.38
N ILE A 86 1.45 11.53 16.91
CA ILE A 86 2.54 11.50 15.92
C ILE A 86 3.77 10.80 16.50
N SER A 87 4.14 11.11 17.75
CA SER A 87 5.29 10.49 18.41
C SER A 87 5.09 8.99 18.57
N GLN A 88 3.91 8.56 19.02
CA GLN A 88 3.55 7.15 19.10
C GLN A 88 3.61 6.46 17.73
N ALA A 89 3.09 7.10 16.68
CA ALA A 89 3.10 6.56 15.33
C ALA A 89 4.52 6.38 14.78
N VAL A 90 5.37 7.41 14.89
CA VAL A 90 6.78 7.33 14.46
C VAL A 90 7.53 6.24 15.22
N ASN A 91 7.38 6.19 16.54
CA ASN A 91 8.07 5.18 17.36
C ASN A 91 7.63 3.75 16.99
N LEU A 92 6.34 3.54 16.75
CA LEU A 92 5.82 2.25 16.32
C LEU A 92 6.40 1.85 14.95
N LEU A 93 6.34 2.74 13.97
CA LEU A 93 6.82 2.48 12.61
C LEU A 93 8.32 2.23 12.54
N VAL A 94 9.12 3.02 13.27
CA VAL A 94 10.57 2.85 13.33
C VAL A 94 10.93 1.46 13.86
N ASN A 95 10.25 0.98 14.91
CA ASN A 95 10.56 -0.30 15.55
C ASN A 95 9.93 -1.53 14.87
N THR A 96 8.90 -1.34 14.05
CA THR A 96 8.24 -2.41 13.30
C THR A 96 9.22 -3.12 12.37
N ARG A 97 9.12 -4.45 12.23
CA ARG A 97 9.96 -5.16 11.26
C ARG A 97 9.63 -4.74 9.84
N LYS A 98 10.63 -4.67 8.98
CA LYS A 98 10.53 -4.12 7.63
C LYS A 98 10.52 -5.21 6.58
N ASN A 99 9.68 -5.03 5.58
CA ASN A 99 9.47 -5.96 4.48
C ASN A 99 8.81 -5.21 3.31
N ARG A 100 9.24 -5.50 2.08
CA ARG A 100 8.75 -4.86 0.86
C ARG A 100 7.97 -5.81 -0.05
N ASP A 101 7.41 -6.90 0.48
CA ASP A 101 6.68 -7.85 -0.35
C ASP A 101 5.46 -7.21 -1.02
N ALA A 102 4.75 -6.34 -0.31
CA ALA A 102 3.60 -5.63 -0.85
C ALA A 102 3.99 -4.67 -1.98
N ASP A 103 5.15 -4.00 -1.86
CA ASP A 103 5.68 -3.11 -2.87
C ASP A 103 6.10 -3.90 -4.12
N PHE A 104 6.87 -4.98 -3.95
CA PHE A 104 7.18 -5.90 -5.04
C PHE A 104 5.92 -6.40 -5.73
N PHE A 105 4.94 -6.86 -4.95
CA PHE A 105 3.69 -7.42 -5.46
C PHE A 105 2.89 -6.38 -6.26
N ALA A 106 2.80 -5.14 -5.76
CA ALA A 106 2.14 -4.04 -6.47
C ALA A 106 2.84 -3.73 -7.80
N CYS A 107 4.18 -3.67 -7.79
CA CYS A 107 4.98 -3.26 -8.94
C CYS A 107 5.25 -4.37 -9.97
N ASN A 108 5.14 -5.64 -9.60
CA ASN A 108 5.49 -6.74 -10.52
C ASN A 108 4.32 -7.68 -10.81
N LEU A 109 3.37 -7.86 -9.88
CA LEU A 109 2.33 -8.88 -10.02
C LEU A 109 0.94 -8.27 -10.23
N LEU A 110 0.63 -7.15 -9.57
CA LEU A 110 -0.68 -6.50 -9.59
C LEU A 110 -0.80 -5.40 -10.67
N ASN A 111 -0.14 -5.56 -11.82
CA ASN A 111 -0.07 -4.52 -12.85
C ASN A 111 0.06 -5.04 -14.30
N SER A 112 -0.37 -6.28 -14.55
CA SER A 112 -0.29 -6.95 -15.85
C SER A 112 -0.79 -6.07 -17.00
N LYS A 113 -0.08 -6.03 -18.13
CA LYS A 113 -0.57 -5.39 -19.37
C LYS A 113 -1.15 -6.40 -20.36
N ASN A 114 -0.62 -7.62 -20.36
CA ASN A 114 -0.99 -8.66 -21.31
C ASN A 114 -2.10 -9.53 -20.74
N LYS A 115 -3.02 -9.98 -21.61
CA LYS A 115 -4.03 -11.00 -21.27
C LYS A 115 -3.35 -12.34 -20.99
N TRP A 116 -3.73 -13.01 -19.91
CA TRP A 116 -3.35 -14.39 -19.62
C TRP A 116 -4.51 -15.33 -19.94
N ASP A 117 -4.20 -16.56 -20.32
CA ASP A 117 -5.21 -17.60 -20.54
C ASP A 117 -5.50 -18.31 -19.20
N VAL A 118 -6.44 -17.76 -18.43
CA VAL A 118 -6.77 -18.22 -17.07
C VAL A 118 -8.21 -18.71 -16.94
N CYS A 119 -9.11 -18.21 -17.79
CA CYS A 119 -10.48 -18.70 -17.93
C CYS A 119 -11.02 -18.30 -19.32
N PRO A 120 -12.14 -18.89 -19.75
CA PRO A 120 -12.83 -18.47 -20.96
C PRO A 120 -13.22 -16.99 -20.92
N ASP A 121 -13.39 -16.41 -22.11
CA ASP A 121 -14.03 -15.11 -22.25
C ASP A 121 -15.49 -15.18 -21.81
N GLY A 122 -15.95 -14.13 -21.14
CA GLY A 122 -17.33 -14.03 -20.72
C GLY A 122 -18.24 -13.58 -21.86
N ASP A 123 -19.49 -14.04 -21.80
CA ASP A 123 -20.53 -13.57 -22.72
C ASP A 123 -21.20 -12.29 -22.16
N GLY A 124 -21.30 -11.26 -22.99
CA GLY A 124 -22.00 -10.01 -22.66
C GLY A 124 -21.13 -8.99 -21.90
N TYR A 125 -21.72 -8.31 -20.91
CA TYR A 125 -21.09 -7.13 -20.30
C TYR A 125 -20.40 -7.37 -18.95
N LEU A 126 -20.54 -8.56 -18.34
CA LEU A 126 -19.92 -8.90 -17.05
C LEU A 126 -18.53 -9.49 -17.24
N VAL A 127 -17.63 -8.69 -17.80
CA VAL A 127 -16.27 -9.12 -18.13
C VAL A 127 -15.22 -8.25 -17.45
N THR A 128 -14.01 -8.78 -17.25
CA THR A 128 -12.86 -7.96 -16.85
C THR A 128 -12.35 -7.13 -18.03
N ARG A 129 -11.34 -6.28 -17.81
CA ARG A 129 -10.75 -5.46 -18.88
C ARG A 129 -10.28 -6.26 -20.11
N HIS A 130 -9.81 -7.49 -19.92
CA HIS A 130 -9.34 -8.36 -21.00
C HIS A 130 -10.42 -9.34 -21.52
N GLY A 131 -11.69 -9.17 -21.11
CA GLY A 131 -12.80 -9.96 -21.61
C GLY A 131 -13.11 -11.23 -20.81
N HIS A 132 -12.37 -11.51 -19.74
CA HIS A 132 -12.59 -12.70 -18.91
C HIS A 132 -13.96 -12.68 -18.24
N ASP A 133 -14.60 -13.84 -18.10
CA ASP A 133 -15.83 -13.96 -17.33
C ASP A 133 -15.62 -13.51 -15.86
N LEU A 134 -16.31 -12.44 -15.45
CA LEU A 134 -16.07 -11.81 -14.15
C LEU A 134 -16.45 -12.73 -12.98
N LYS A 135 -17.46 -13.59 -13.14
CA LYS A 135 -17.91 -14.54 -12.11
C LYS A 135 -16.83 -15.59 -11.84
N THR A 136 -16.29 -16.16 -12.90
CA THR A 136 -15.18 -17.13 -12.85
C THR A 136 -13.94 -16.49 -12.24
N MET A 137 -13.57 -15.29 -12.69
CA MET A 137 -12.44 -14.54 -12.13
C MET A 137 -12.61 -14.23 -10.64
N ALA A 138 -13.82 -13.88 -10.21
CA ALA A 138 -14.11 -13.62 -8.80
C ALA A 138 -13.90 -14.87 -7.93
N ALA A 139 -14.39 -16.03 -8.39
CA ALA A 139 -14.17 -17.31 -7.70
C ALA A 139 -12.69 -17.72 -7.68
N LEU A 140 -11.99 -17.53 -8.80
CA LEU A 140 -10.56 -17.83 -8.91
C LEU A 140 -9.72 -16.92 -8.01
N LEU A 141 -10.03 -15.62 -7.90
CA LEU A 141 -9.29 -14.72 -7.00
C LEU A 141 -9.31 -15.21 -5.55
N LYS A 142 -10.47 -15.63 -5.05
CA LYS A 142 -10.57 -16.16 -3.69
C LYS A 142 -9.70 -17.41 -3.53
N LYS A 143 -9.80 -18.33 -4.49
CA LYS A 143 -9.04 -19.59 -4.49
C LYS A 143 -7.52 -19.33 -4.50
N THR A 144 -7.03 -18.42 -5.34
CA THR A 144 -5.60 -18.12 -5.44
C THR A 144 -5.06 -17.47 -4.17
N ILE A 145 -5.87 -16.64 -3.48
CA ILE A 145 -5.52 -16.11 -2.15
C ILE A 145 -5.35 -17.25 -1.15
N LEU A 146 -6.32 -18.16 -1.07
CA LEU A 146 -6.33 -19.26 -0.09
C LEU A 146 -5.29 -20.35 -0.37
N ASN A 147 -4.86 -20.48 -1.63
CA ASN A 147 -3.80 -21.40 -2.04
C ASN A 147 -2.42 -20.75 -2.09
N ALA A 148 -2.31 -19.44 -1.84
CA ALA A 148 -1.09 -18.64 -1.99
C ALA A 148 -0.45 -18.73 -3.39
N GLU A 149 -1.28 -18.71 -4.44
CA GLU A 149 -0.86 -18.69 -5.86
C GLU A 149 -0.56 -17.25 -6.29
N ASP A 150 0.60 -16.73 -5.91
CA ASP A 150 1.00 -15.32 -6.00
C ASP A 150 0.85 -14.65 -7.39
N GLU A 151 1.45 -15.22 -8.44
CA GLU A 151 1.45 -14.63 -9.78
C GLU A 151 0.03 -14.58 -10.37
N LEU A 152 -0.72 -15.66 -10.24
CA LEU A 152 -2.10 -15.74 -10.71
C LEU A 152 -3.02 -14.84 -9.89
N CYS A 153 -2.83 -14.78 -8.57
CA CYS A 153 -3.51 -13.84 -7.68
C CYS A 153 -3.27 -12.39 -8.10
N GLY A 154 -2.02 -12.02 -8.44
CA GLY A 154 -1.67 -10.70 -8.94
C GLY A 154 -2.36 -10.37 -10.26
N TYR A 155 -2.34 -11.31 -11.21
CA TYR A 155 -3.01 -11.13 -12.50
C TYR A 155 -4.52 -10.90 -12.33
N ILE A 156 -5.22 -11.82 -11.66
CA ILE A 156 -6.67 -11.77 -11.47
C ILE A 156 -7.06 -10.55 -10.61
N GLY A 157 -6.27 -10.25 -9.58
CA GLY A 157 -6.44 -9.08 -8.74
C GLY A 157 -6.41 -7.79 -9.54
N ASN A 158 -5.49 -7.66 -10.50
CA ASN A 158 -5.40 -6.48 -11.37
C ASN A 158 -6.62 -6.38 -12.31
N GLU A 159 -7.02 -7.50 -12.92
CA GLU A 159 -8.20 -7.58 -13.79
C GLU A 159 -9.47 -7.07 -13.11
N ILE A 160 -9.70 -7.49 -11.85
CA ILE A 160 -10.91 -7.14 -11.11
C ILE A 160 -10.80 -5.73 -10.54
N ARG A 161 -9.68 -5.40 -9.87
CA ARG A 161 -9.51 -4.14 -9.12
C ARG A 161 -9.65 -2.91 -10.01
N ASN A 162 -9.13 -2.96 -11.24
CA ASN A 162 -9.12 -1.80 -12.15
C ASN A 162 -10.53 -1.25 -12.38
N TRP A 163 -11.58 -2.07 -12.32
CA TRP A 163 -12.92 -1.63 -12.65
C TRP A 163 -13.98 -1.96 -11.60
N TYR A 164 -13.73 -3.00 -10.82
CA TYR A 164 -14.62 -3.54 -9.80
C TYR A 164 -13.94 -3.52 -8.42
N LEU A 165 -13.45 -2.35 -8.00
CA LEU A 165 -12.74 -2.20 -6.71
C LEU A 165 -13.58 -2.69 -5.51
N GLY A 166 -14.90 -2.46 -5.53
CA GLY A 166 -15.79 -2.95 -4.48
C GLY A 166 -15.87 -4.47 -4.47
N LEU A 167 -15.96 -5.11 -5.64
CA LEU A 167 -15.96 -6.57 -5.77
C LEU A 167 -14.63 -7.16 -5.31
N PHE A 168 -13.50 -6.59 -5.74
CA PHE A 168 -12.16 -6.99 -5.31
C PHE A 168 -12.09 -7.07 -3.78
N TRP A 169 -12.49 -6.00 -3.11
CA TRP A 169 -12.47 -5.96 -1.65
C TRP A 169 -13.53 -6.86 -1.00
N SER A 170 -14.68 -7.07 -1.62
CA SER A 170 -15.66 -8.05 -1.15
C SER A 170 -15.05 -9.46 -1.09
N ILE A 171 -14.32 -9.84 -2.14
CA ILE A 171 -13.61 -11.13 -2.24
C ILE A 171 -12.48 -11.22 -1.21
N VAL A 172 -11.64 -10.19 -1.10
CA VAL A 172 -10.54 -10.14 -0.10
C VAL A 172 -11.09 -10.25 1.32
N ARG A 173 -12.19 -9.55 1.63
CA ARG A 173 -12.86 -9.64 2.93
C ARG A 173 -13.53 -10.99 3.16
N ASP A 174 -13.92 -11.69 2.11
CA ASP A 174 -14.43 -13.05 2.22
C ASP A 174 -13.32 -14.08 2.48
N ALA A 175 -12.18 -13.94 1.79
CA ALA A 175 -11.00 -14.77 2.02
C ALA A 175 -10.50 -14.66 3.47
N VAL A 176 -10.42 -13.44 4.03
CA VAL A 176 -9.98 -13.28 5.43
C VAL A 176 -10.98 -13.83 6.44
N ARG A 177 -12.29 -13.80 6.14
CA ARG A 177 -13.32 -14.46 6.97
C ARG A 177 -13.13 -15.98 6.98
N GLU A 178 -12.80 -16.56 5.83
CA GLU A 178 -12.53 -18.01 5.71
C GLU A 178 -11.25 -18.43 6.43
N LEU A 179 -10.20 -17.61 6.38
CA LEU A 179 -8.97 -17.86 7.15
C LEU A 179 -9.19 -17.75 8.67
N GLY A 180 -10.15 -16.94 9.12
CA GLY A 180 -10.63 -16.98 10.50
C GLY A 180 -9.76 -16.31 11.56
N TYR A 181 -8.84 -15.40 11.18
CA TYR A 181 -7.94 -14.71 12.13
C TYR A 181 -8.43 -13.28 12.46
N PRO A 182 -8.93 -13.01 13.69
CA PRO A 182 -9.51 -11.70 14.02
C PRO A 182 -8.57 -10.51 13.90
N SER A 183 -7.27 -10.68 14.20
CA SER A 183 -6.26 -9.64 14.03
C SER A 183 -6.09 -9.25 12.56
N ILE A 184 -6.05 -10.26 11.67
CA ILE A 184 -5.93 -10.08 10.22
C ILE A 184 -7.18 -9.42 9.67
N MET A 185 -8.38 -9.88 10.05
CA MET A 185 -9.65 -9.26 9.65
C MET A 185 -9.68 -7.76 9.94
N ARG A 186 -9.27 -7.36 11.15
CA ARG A 186 -9.22 -5.94 11.55
C ARG A 186 -8.20 -5.13 10.76
N GLU A 187 -7.07 -5.71 10.38
CA GLU A 187 -6.07 -5.05 9.53
C GLU A 187 -6.62 -4.87 8.10
N ILE A 188 -7.22 -5.92 7.52
CA ILE A 188 -7.85 -5.89 6.19
C ILE A 188 -8.99 -4.88 6.13
N ASP A 189 -9.84 -4.79 7.16
CA ASP A 189 -10.94 -3.82 7.20
C ASP A 189 -10.42 -2.36 7.18
N VAL A 190 -9.26 -2.10 7.81
CA VAL A 190 -8.65 -0.76 7.75
C VAL A 190 -8.02 -0.49 6.39
N LEU A 191 -7.30 -1.46 5.80
CA LEU A 191 -6.76 -1.33 4.44
C LEU A 191 -7.88 -1.05 3.43
N TRP A 192 -9.00 -1.79 3.53
CA TRP A 192 -10.22 -1.56 2.77
C TRP A 192 -10.77 -0.14 2.98
N THR A 193 -10.90 0.30 4.24
CA THR A 193 -11.41 1.64 4.57
C THR A 193 -10.56 2.74 3.93
N ILE A 194 -9.24 2.61 3.97
CA ILE A 194 -8.31 3.58 3.39
C ILE A 194 -8.43 3.57 1.86
N ASP A 195 -8.40 2.39 1.23
CA ASP A 195 -8.41 2.27 -0.23
C ASP A 195 -9.75 2.73 -0.83
N MET A 196 -10.87 2.40 -0.18
CA MET A 196 -12.22 2.83 -0.59
C MET A 196 -12.54 4.31 -0.30
N SER A 197 -11.67 5.03 0.41
CA SER A 197 -11.91 6.46 0.73
C SER A 197 -11.83 7.38 -0.48
N LYS A 198 -11.41 6.86 -1.65
CA LYS A 198 -11.23 7.62 -2.89
C LYS A 198 -11.76 6.84 -4.10
N PRO A 199 -12.08 7.55 -5.21
CA PRO A 199 -12.37 6.90 -6.48
C PRO A 199 -11.19 6.02 -6.93
N VAL A 200 -11.47 4.89 -7.59
CA VAL A 200 -10.46 3.89 -8.03
C VAL A 200 -9.28 4.49 -8.81
N LYS A 201 -9.50 5.53 -9.61
CA LYS A 201 -8.43 6.22 -10.37
C LYS A 201 -7.41 6.97 -9.49
N ASP A 202 -7.81 7.29 -8.26
CA ASP A 202 -7.02 8.05 -7.28
C ASP A 202 -6.48 7.15 -6.16
N THR A 203 -6.76 5.85 -6.22
CA THR A 203 -6.25 4.85 -5.28
C THR A 203 -4.90 4.32 -5.72
N THR A 204 -4.17 3.74 -4.78
CA THR A 204 -2.88 3.09 -5.02
C THR A 204 -3.04 1.58 -4.87
N PHE A 205 -2.25 0.82 -5.63
CA PHE A 205 -2.23 -0.63 -5.54
C PHE A 205 -1.66 -1.15 -4.21
N ILE A 206 -0.95 -0.31 -3.44
CA ILE A 206 -0.18 -0.76 -2.27
C ILE A 206 -1.04 -1.37 -1.16
N TYR A 207 -2.26 -0.86 -0.92
CA TYR A 207 -3.14 -1.40 0.12
C TYR A 207 -3.73 -2.74 -0.29
N ALA A 208 -4.11 -2.88 -1.57
CA ALA A 208 -4.53 -4.15 -2.14
C ALA A 208 -3.40 -5.18 -2.11
N ALA A 209 -2.19 -4.79 -2.51
CA ALA A 209 -1.02 -5.66 -2.46
C ALA A 209 -0.65 -6.09 -1.03
N LYS A 210 -0.71 -5.17 -0.06
CA LYS A 210 -0.53 -5.48 1.37
C LYS A 210 -1.57 -6.48 1.86
N ALA A 211 -2.84 -6.29 1.50
CA ALA A 211 -3.90 -7.23 1.85
C ALA A 211 -3.65 -8.63 1.27
N LEU A 212 -3.39 -8.73 -0.04
CA LEU A 212 -3.17 -10.01 -0.71
C LEU A 212 -1.94 -10.74 -0.14
N THR A 213 -0.82 -10.05 0.06
CA THR A 213 0.40 -10.64 0.62
C THR A 213 0.22 -11.11 2.06
N ILE A 214 -0.54 -10.38 2.91
CA ILE A 214 -0.90 -10.85 4.25
C ILE A 214 -1.73 -12.13 4.17
N LEU A 215 -2.80 -12.14 3.38
CA LEU A 215 -3.73 -13.27 3.32
C LEU A 215 -3.08 -14.51 2.75
N MET A 216 -2.34 -14.39 1.65
CA MET A 216 -1.60 -15.51 1.08
C MET A 216 -0.57 -16.06 2.07
N ARG A 217 0.10 -15.19 2.85
CA ARG A 217 1.07 -15.64 3.85
C ARG A 217 0.42 -16.43 4.96
N VAL A 218 -0.68 -15.91 5.51
CA VAL A 218 -1.44 -16.62 6.53
C VAL A 218 -1.98 -17.96 6.00
N ALA A 219 -2.45 -17.99 4.75
CA ALA A 219 -2.92 -19.21 4.09
C ALA A 219 -1.80 -20.24 3.92
N LYS A 220 -0.64 -19.81 3.43
CA LYS A 220 0.54 -20.67 3.21
C LYS A 220 1.10 -21.26 4.51
N GLU A 221 1.23 -20.42 5.53
CA GLU A 221 1.82 -20.82 6.82
C GLU A 221 0.81 -21.53 7.74
N GLY A 222 -0.49 -21.41 7.47
CA GLY A 222 -1.55 -21.99 8.29
C GLY A 222 -1.64 -21.41 9.70
N ASN A 223 -1.06 -20.23 9.94
CA ASN A 223 -1.10 -19.50 11.21
C ASN A 223 -0.85 -18.00 10.98
N ALA A 224 -1.01 -17.19 12.03
CA ALA A 224 -0.77 -15.73 12.00
C ALA A 224 0.14 -15.24 13.14
N ASP A 225 0.71 -16.16 13.93
CA ASP A 225 1.42 -15.84 15.18
C ASP A 225 2.80 -15.21 14.93
N PHE A 226 3.30 -15.32 13.70
CA PHE A 226 4.53 -14.67 13.29
C PHE A 226 4.40 -13.14 13.17
N TYR A 227 3.19 -12.57 13.21
CA TYR A 227 3.00 -11.12 13.28
C TYR A 227 3.14 -10.61 14.72
N GLN A 228 3.98 -9.60 14.92
CA GLN A 228 4.20 -9.00 16.22
C GLN A 228 3.26 -7.81 16.43
N MET A 229 2.75 -7.68 17.66
CA MET A 229 2.08 -6.47 18.11
C MET A 229 3.06 -5.66 18.95
N PHE A 230 3.24 -4.39 18.57
CA PHE A 230 4.06 -3.46 19.31
C PHE A 230 3.19 -2.60 20.22
N ASP A 231 3.61 -2.49 21.47
CA ASP A 231 3.06 -1.54 22.42
C ASP A 231 3.95 -0.29 22.47
N VAL A 232 3.33 0.88 22.55
CA VAL A 232 3.99 2.19 22.51
C VAL A 232 3.65 3.01 23.77
N HIS A 233 3.61 2.33 24.92
CA HIS A 233 3.46 2.99 26.22
C HIS A 233 4.62 3.97 26.52
N GLN A 234 5.82 3.69 26.00
CA GLN A 234 6.96 4.60 26.05
C GLN A 234 7.35 4.99 24.62
N TYR A 235 7.52 6.28 24.38
CA TYR A 235 7.89 6.82 23.07
C TYR A 235 8.83 8.02 23.24
N VAL A 236 9.68 8.23 22.24
CA VAL A 236 10.46 9.46 22.10
C VAL A 236 9.56 10.55 21.50
N ASP A 237 9.41 11.68 22.18
CA ASP A 237 8.60 12.80 21.70
C ASP A 237 9.29 13.54 20.55
N VAL A 238 8.58 13.76 19.44
CA VAL A 238 9.11 14.44 18.25
C VAL A 238 9.51 15.90 18.52
N SER A 239 8.97 16.54 19.56
CA SER A 239 9.32 17.92 19.94
C SER A 239 10.78 18.09 20.34
N VAL A 240 11.47 17.01 20.75
CA VAL A 240 12.91 17.03 21.07
C VAL A 240 13.76 17.32 19.82
N PHE A 241 13.23 17.08 18.62
CA PHE A 241 13.96 17.18 17.35
C PHE A 241 13.59 18.45 16.57
N ASP A 242 13.51 19.59 17.27
CA ASP A 242 13.04 20.85 16.68
C ASP A 242 14.12 21.64 15.90
N ASN A 243 15.38 21.42 16.26
CA ASN A 243 16.53 22.16 15.72
C ASN A 243 16.84 21.74 14.28
N PHE A 244 17.29 22.70 13.46
CA PHE A 244 17.72 22.46 12.09
C PHE A 244 18.74 21.31 12.00
N ARG A 245 18.56 20.43 11.01
CA ARG A 245 19.48 19.35 10.68
C ARG A 245 19.66 19.27 9.17
N ASN A 246 20.87 18.92 8.74
CA ASN A 246 21.10 18.63 7.33
C ASN A 246 20.34 17.36 6.93
N ILE A 247 19.66 17.43 5.77
CA ILE A 247 19.00 16.26 5.18
C ILE A 247 20.08 15.25 4.75
N PRO A 248 20.02 14.00 5.24
CA PRO A 248 21.02 12.99 4.94
C PRO A 248 20.95 12.54 3.48
N GLU A 249 22.09 12.16 2.92
CA GLU A 249 22.22 11.88 1.48
C GLU A 249 21.35 10.71 1.00
N TYR A 250 21.06 9.72 1.86
CA TYR A 250 20.17 8.61 1.52
C TYR A 250 18.74 9.06 1.19
N THR A 251 18.36 10.30 1.53
CA THR A 251 17.03 10.87 1.24
C THR A 251 16.77 11.00 -0.25
N PHE A 252 17.83 11.21 -1.04
CA PHE A 252 17.72 11.58 -2.44
C PHE A 252 17.80 10.33 -3.33
N ASP A 253 16.75 10.13 -4.12
CA ASP A 253 16.59 9.02 -5.08
C ASP A 253 16.01 9.52 -6.42
N CYS A 254 15.70 8.59 -7.32
CA CYS A 254 15.04 8.84 -8.61
C CYS A 254 13.69 9.58 -8.50
N HIS A 255 13.04 9.63 -7.33
CA HIS A 255 11.78 10.33 -7.11
C HIS A 255 11.98 11.78 -6.62
N THR A 256 13.18 12.13 -6.13
CA THR A 256 13.53 13.49 -5.71
C THR A 256 14.11 14.33 -6.84
N ILE A 257 13.94 15.66 -6.79
CA ILE A 257 14.53 16.58 -7.77
C ILE A 257 16.07 16.45 -7.78
N LYS A 258 16.69 16.46 -6.59
CA LYS A 258 18.14 16.35 -6.44
C LYS A 258 18.67 15.00 -6.94
N GLY A 259 17.98 13.89 -6.67
CA GLY A 259 18.39 12.58 -7.15
C GLY A 259 18.24 12.41 -8.67
N LYS A 260 17.17 12.96 -9.28
CA LYS A 260 17.03 13.05 -10.74
C LYS A 260 18.17 13.84 -11.38
N GLN A 261 18.54 14.99 -10.80
CA GLN A 261 19.67 15.79 -11.28
C GLN A 261 21.02 15.06 -11.20
N ARG A 262 21.14 14.09 -10.28
CA ARG A 262 22.31 13.22 -10.13
C ARG A 262 22.28 11.96 -10.99
N GLY A 263 21.19 11.74 -11.74
CA GLY A 263 21.04 10.56 -12.59
C GLY A 263 20.76 9.25 -11.83
N LEU A 264 20.24 9.32 -10.59
CA LEU A 264 19.84 8.12 -9.85
C LEU A 264 18.64 7.45 -10.53
N THR A 265 18.69 6.12 -10.62
CA THR A 265 17.72 5.30 -11.36
C THR A 265 16.79 4.50 -10.45
N ASP A 266 15.70 3.97 -11.00
CA ASP A 266 14.81 3.06 -10.27
C ASP A 266 15.53 1.76 -9.85
N ALA A 267 16.50 1.31 -10.64
CA ALA A 267 17.34 0.17 -10.28
C ALA A 267 18.20 0.47 -9.03
N ASP A 268 18.81 1.66 -8.95
CA ASP A 268 19.54 2.10 -7.76
C ASP A 268 18.62 2.20 -6.54
N PHE A 269 17.41 2.70 -6.73
CA PHE A 269 16.39 2.79 -5.69
C PHE A 269 16.01 1.40 -5.15
N ILE A 270 15.69 0.45 -6.02
CA ILE A 270 15.31 -0.91 -5.61
C ILE A 270 16.39 -1.54 -4.73
N VAL A 271 17.65 -1.50 -5.18
CA VAL A 271 18.79 -2.09 -4.45
C VAL A 271 19.02 -1.37 -3.12
N SER A 272 19.10 -0.04 -3.14
CA SER A 272 19.43 0.74 -1.95
C SER A 272 18.33 0.69 -0.89
N GLU A 273 17.05 0.66 -1.28
CA GLU A 273 15.95 0.59 -0.32
C GLU A 273 15.76 -0.80 0.25
N GLN A 274 16.00 -1.86 -0.53
CA GLN A 274 15.98 -3.23 0.00
C GLN A 274 17.12 -3.45 1.02
N ALA A 275 18.34 -3.01 0.68
CA ALA A 275 19.51 -3.15 1.57
C ALA A 275 19.36 -2.37 2.88
N ALA A 276 18.49 -1.36 2.91
CA ALA A 276 18.31 -0.47 4.04
C ALA A 276 17.23 -0.92 5.05
N LEU A 277 16.51 -2.01 4.79
CA LEU A 277 15.45 -2.50 5.66
C LEU A 277 15.99 -2.90 7.03
N ASN A 278 15.50 -2.25 8.09
CA ASN A 278 15.90 -2.52 9.46
C ASN A 278 14.74 -2.28 10.46
N PRO A 279 14.44 -3.22 11.37
CA PRO A 279 14.91 -4.61 11.38
C PRO A 279 14.28 -5.39 10.22
N LEU A 280 15.10 -6.00 9.37
CA LEU A 280 14.62 -6.77 8.22
C LEU A 280 13.84 -8.00 8.68
N GLN A 281 12.67 -8.20 8.09
CA GLN A 281 11.98 -9.48 8.02
C GLN A 281 12.00 -9.97 6.58
N ARG A 282 12.66 -11.12 6.36
CA ARG A 282 12.81 -11.69 5.03
C ARG A 282 11.45 -11.89 4.37
N GLY A 283 11.33 -11.36 3.16
CA GLY A 283 10.17 -11.46 2.28
C GLY A 283 10.20 -12.68 1.38
N TRP A 284 9.08 -12.90 0.69
CA TRP A 284 8.99 -13.92 -0.37
C TRP A 284 9.66 -13.47 -1.67
N TYR A 285 9.78 -12.16 -1.88
CA TYR A 285 10.23 -11.60 -3.14
C TYR A 285 11.61 -10.93 -3.07
N ASP A 286 12.31 -11.02 -1.94
CA ASP A 286 13.62 -10.38 -1.73
C ASP A 286 14.68 -10.78 -2.78
N GLU A 287 14.56 -11.99 -3.34
CA GLU A 287 15.48 -12.55 -4.34
C GLU A 287 14.90 -12.56 -5.77
N ARG A 288 13.70 -12.00 -5.96
CA ARG A 288 13.03 -11.97 -7.26
C ARG A 288 13.51 -10.79 -8.09
N ASP A 289 13.49 -10.97 -9.40
CA ASP A 289 13.84 -9.95 -10.37
C ASP A 289 12.73 -8.88 -10.50
N TRP A 290 13.14 -7.62 -10.66
CA TRP A 290 12.26 -6.46 -10.86
C TRP A 290 12.12 -6.07 -12.33
N GLY A 291 12.58 -6.89 -13.27
CA GLY A 291 12.59 -6.60 -14.71
C GLY A 291 11.20 -6.28 -15.27
N ARG A 292 10.14 -6.86 -14.68
CA ARG A 292 8.76 -6.57 -15.06
C ARG A 292 8.34 -5.14 -14.70
N ASP A 293 8.63 -4.68 -13.48
CA ASP A 293 8.41 -3.29 -13.11
C ASP A 293 9.23 -2.35 -14.02
N GLN A 294 10.49 -2.67 -14.27
CA GLN A 294 11.36 -1.89 -15.15
C GLN A 294 10.81 -1.79 -16.59
N GLU A 295 10.20 -2.87 -17.10
CA GLU A 295 9.50 -2.85 -18.38
C GLU A 295 8.25 -1.97 -18.33
N CYS A 296 7.45 -2.08 -17.28
CA CYS A 296 6.25 -1.26 -17.07
C CYS A 296 6.58 0.24 -16.93
N VAL A 297 7.68 0.62 -16.26
CA VAL A 297 8.14 2.01 -16.19
C VAL A 297 8.41 2.58 -17.59
N LYS A 298 8.97 1.77 -18.50
CA LYS A 298 9.28 2.18 -19.89
C LYS A 298 8.03 2.19 -20.79
N ASN A 299 7.17 1.19 -20.66
CA ASN A 299 6.10 0.89 -21.61
C ASN A 299 4.69 1.23 -21.10
N GLY A 300 4.60 1.80 -19.90
CA GLY A 300 3.37 2.07 -19.18
C GLY A 300 2.85 0.86 -18.40
N TYR A 301 2.19 1.15 -17.28
CA TYR A 301 1.48 0.17 -16.45
C TYR A 301 0.12 -0.19 -17.07
N GLY A 302 -0.36 -1.42 -16.85
CA GLY A 302 -1.67 -1.89 -17.28
C GLY A 302 -2.83 -1.34 -16.44
N ASN A 303 -2.92 -0.02 -16.30
CA ASN A 303 -3.96 0.67 -15.52
C ASN A 303 -5.08 1.20 -16.42
N ASP A 304 -5.42 0.45 -17.47
CA ASP A 304 -6.46 0.84 -18.41
C ASP A 304 -7.85 0.50 -17.86
N PHE A 305 -8.75 1.48 -17.90
CA PHE A 305 -10.14 1.37 -17.46
C PHE A 305 -11.07 1.11 -18.66
N SER A 306 -10.57 0.32 -19.62
CA SER A 306 -11.10 0.10 -20.97
C SER A 306 -12.26 -0.91 -21.05
N THR A 307 -12.66 -1.49 -19.92
CA THR A 307 -13.77 -2.46 -19.82
C THR A 307 -15.10 -1.87 -20.35
N PRO A 308 -15.95 -2.69 -21.02
CA PRO A 308 -17.24 -2.24 -21.53
C PRO A 308 -18.16 -1.66 -20.45
N LYS A 309 -18.61 -0.41 -20.62
CA LYS A 309 -19.55 0.29 -19.72
C LYS A 309 -20.81 -0.55 -19.46
N ILE A 310 -21.00 -0.98 -18.21
CA ILE A 310 -22.24 -1.62 -17.73
C ILE A 310 -23.17 -0.58 -17.10
N PRO A 311 -24.49 -0.86 -17.03
CA PRO A 311 -25.43 -0.04 -16.28
C PRO A 311 -24.99 0.15 -14.81
N LYS A 312 -25.26 1.34 -14.28
CA LYS A 312 -24.75 1.76 -12.96
C LYS A 312 -25.27 0.88 -11.83
N ASP A 313 -26.54 0.52 -11.86
CA ASP A 313 -27.19 -0.37 -10.89
C ASP A 313 -26.57 -1.76 -10.86
N VAL A 314 -26.16 -2.28 -12.03
CA VAL A 314 -25.43 -3.55 -12.13
C VAL A 314 -24.01 -3.41 -11.62
N LEU A 315 -23.30 -2.33 -11.97
CA LEU A 315 -21.97 -2.05 -11.40
C LEU A 315 -22.02 -1.94 -9.87
N ASP A 316 -23.01 -1.23 -9.35
CA ASP A 316 -23.20 -1.03 -7.91
C ASP A 316 -23.52 -2.37 -7.22
N SER A 317 -24.29 -3.26 -7.86
CA SER A 317 -24.61 -4.60 -7.34
C SER A 317 -23.40 -5.52 -7.36
N VAL A 318 -22.66 -5.57 -8.47
CA VAL A 318 -21.44 -6.36 -8.61
C VAL A 318 -20.38 -5.91 -7.61
N ASN A 319 -20.22 -4.59 -7.40
CA ASN A 319 -19.32 -4.06 -6.38
C ASN A 319 -19.72 -4.41 -4.94
N ARG A 320 -20.96 -4.84 -4.71
CA ARG A 320 -21.42 -5.43 -3.44
C ARG A 320 -21.27 -6.96 -3.39
N GLY A 321 -20.71 -7.58 -4.43
CA GLY A 321 -20.62 -9.04 -4.57
C GLY A 321 -21.92 -9.70 -5.03
N VAL A 322 -22.89 -8.92 -5.52
CA VAL A 322 -24.19 -9.44 -6.00
C VAL A 322 -24.17 -9.45 -7.52
N PHE A 323 -24.21 -10.63 -8.12
CA PHE A 323 -24.24 -10.78 -9.58
C PHE A 323 -25.68 -10.93 -10.09
N PRO A 324 -26.03 -10.32 -11.24
CA PRO A 324 -27.30 -10.57 -11.91
C PRO A 324 -27.47 -12.06 -12.25
N THR A 325 -28.70 -12.53 -12.12
CA THR A 325 -29.12 -13.91 -12.41
C THR A 325 -29.31 -14.18 -13.91
N SER A 326 -29.57 -13.17 -14.74
CA SER A 326 -29.74 -13.30 -16.20
C SER A 326 -29.24 -12.06 -16.97
N LEU A 327 -28.73 -12.27 -18.19
CA LEU A 327 -28.37 -11.24 -19.17
C LEU A 327 -29.59 -10.47 -19.72
N PHE A 328 -30.79 -11.03 -19.56
CA PHE A 328 -32.05 -10.45 -20.01
C PHE A 328 -32.77 -9.63 -18.93
N ASP A 329 -32.21 -9.57 -17.72
CA ASP A 329 -32.72 -8.73 -16.63
C ASP A 329 -32.09 -7.31 -16.65
N LEU A 330 -31.40 -6.97 -17.74
CA LEU A 330 -30.65 -5.72 -17.97
C LEU A 330 -31.38 -4.75 -18.91
#